data_AF-A0A3E2NBL1-F1
#
_entry.id   AF-A0A3E2NBL1-F1
#
_cell.length_a   1.000
_cell.length_b   1.000
_cell.length_c   1.000
_cell.angle_alpha   90.00
_cell.angle_beta   90.00
_cell.angle_gamma   90.00
#
_symmetry.space_group_name_H-M   'P 1'
#
loop_
_entity.id
_entity.type
_entity.pdbx_description
1 polymer ?
#
loop_
_entity_poly.entity_id
_entity_poly.type
_entity_poly.pdbx_seq_one_letter_code
_entity_poly.pdbx_strand_id
1 'polypeptide(L)'
;MIQSKKVEGKSTKKRGLIVISFIILFIIIICIAMNQKKVITDIEEYGFNGFKGYSNLDVFPESIPDDGTDAQYYFEYKDGIFDPYYQIYLKCTYDTPTYSDEVKRLAQIKEDYQGTTQKIRYNTEDFEYPAYVSIYGDDGCYEYALLDEGNQTIIYIFTQWAKADNIKFENAYLPNNFMLESEHAFSIYMFDLGDGGRYVVDNKYNSK
;
A
#
# COMPACT_ATOMS: atom_id res chain seq x y z
N MET A 1 -28.61 -55.74 45.12
CA MET A 1 -27.80 -54.56 45.52
C MET A 1 -26.37 -54.91 45.17
N ILE A 2 -25.65 -54.21 44.28
CA ILE A 2 -25.07 -52.86 44.46
C ILE A 2 -24.82 -52.25 43.07
N GLN A 3 -25.18 -50.98 42.87
CA GLN A 3 -24.84 -50.20 41.67
C GLN A 3 -23.37 -49.72 41.74
N SER A 4 -22.60 -50.00 40.69
CA SER A 4 -21.32 -49.32 40.40
C SER A 4 -21.59 -48.15 39.45
N LYS A 5 -21.44 -46.92 39.93
CA LYS A 5 -21.55 -45.69 39.12
C LYS A 5 -20.20 -45.38 38.50
N LYS A 6 -20.17 -45.39 37.16
CA LYS A 6 -19.09 -44.94 36.28
C LYS A 6 -18.83 -43.44 36.47
N VAL A 7 -17.76 -43.07 37.17
CA VAL A 7 -17.33 -41.67 37.37
C VAL A 7 -15.96 -41.47 36.71
N GLU A 8 -15.89 -41.44 35.38
CA GLU A 8 -14.61 -41.22 34.68
C GLU A 8 -14.67 -40.26 33.48
N GLY A 9 -15.83 -39.72 33.12
CA GLY A 9 -15.99 -38.90 31.91
C GLY A 9 -15.95 -37.36 32.08
N LYS A 10 -15.90 -36.83 33.31
CA LYS A 10 -16.18 -35.40 33.58
C LYS A 10 -14.93 -34.53 33.82
N SER A 11 -13.83 -35.13 34.28
CA SER A 11 -12.59 -34.42 34.67
C SER A 11 -11.72 -34.05 33.45
N THR A 12 -11.53 -34.98 32.53
CA THR A 12 -10.78 -34.80 31.27
C THR A 12 -11.43 -33.79 30.33
N LYS A 13 -12.77 -33.78 30.23
CA LYS A 13 -13.50 -32.76 29.45
C LYS A 13 -13.32 -31.34 29.99
N LYS A 14 -13.32 -31.15 31.32
CA LYS A 14 -13.07 -29.84 31.94
C LYS A 14 -11.63 -29.35 31.73
N ARG A 15 -10.64 -30.24 31.83
CA ARG A 15 -9.23 -29.90 31.55
C ARG A 15 -9.01 -29.53 30.09
N GLY A 16 -9.61 -30.26 29.15
CA GLY A 16 -9.59 -29.92 27.73
C GLY A 16 -10.22 -28.55 27.44
N LEU A 17 -11.36 -28.24 28.08
CA LEU A 17 -12.02 -26.95 27.92
C LEU A 17 -11.17 -25.76 28.42
N ILE A 18 -10.47 -25.95 29.55
CA ILE A 18 -9.58 -24.94 30.14
C ILE A 18 -8.39 -24.68 29.21
N VAL A 19 -7.76 -25.74 28.68
CA VAL A 19 -6.62 -25.61 27.74
C VAL A 19 -7.05 -24.90 26.45
N ILE A 20 -8.21 -25.26 25.89
CA ILE A 20 -8.77 -24.57 24.71
C ILE A 20 -9.02 -23.09 25.00
N SER A 21 -9.56 -22.75 26.17
CA SER A 21 -9.79 -21.36 26.56
C SER A 21 -8.50 -20.55 26.66
N PHE A 22 -7.40 -21.15 27.15
CA PHE A 22 -6.09 -20.49 27.20
C PHE A 22 -5.48 -20.31 25.81
N ILE A 23 -5.64 -21.29 24.91
CA ILE A 23 -5.19 -21.17 23.52
C ILE A 23 -5.96 -20.05 22.82
N ILE A 24 -7.28 -19.97 22.98
CA ILE A 24 -8.09 -18.90 22.38
C ILE A 24 -7.69 -17.54 22.95
N LEU A 25 -7.51 -17.42 24.27
CA LEU A 25 -7.09 -16.16 24.89
C LEU A 25 -5.69 -15.73 24.42
N PHE A 26 -4.78 -16.69 24.27
CA PHE A 26 -3.43 -16.43 23.75
C PHE A 26 -3.47 -15.97 22.28
N ILE A 27 -4.29 -16.60 21.45
CA ILE A 27 -4.53 -16.18 20.06
C ILE A 27 -5.11 -14.76 20.04
N ILE A 28 -6.09 -14.44 20.89
CA ILE A 28 -6.68 -13.09 20.97
C ILE A 28 -5.62 -12.05 21.36
N ILE A 29 -4.76 -12.34 22.34
CA ILE A 29 -3.68 -11.45 22.75
C ILE A 29 -2.68 -11.22 21.61
N ILE A 30 -2.34 -12.28 20.87
CA ILE A 30 -1.49 -12.18 19.67
C ILE A 30 -2.17 -11.32 18.61
N CYS A 31 -3.45 -11.55 18.30
CA CYS A 31 -4.20 -10.76 17.33
C CYS A 31 -4.26 -9.27 17.70
N ILE A 32 -4.41 -8.94 18.99
CA ILE A 32 -4.41 -7.54 19.46
C ILE A 32 -3.02 -6.93 19.31
N ALA A 33 -1.96 -7.66 19.69
CA ALA A 33 -0.58 -7.19 19.56
C ALA A 33 -0.16 -6.98 18.10
N MET A 34 -0.72 -7.76 17.17
CA MET A 34 -0.45 -7.66 15.73
C MET A 34 -1.20 -6.52 15.03
N ASN A 35 -2.19 -5.87 15.65
CA ASN A 35 -2.97 -4.81 15.01
C ASN A 35 -2.36 -3.42 15.22
N GLN A 36 -1.06 -3.27 14.95
CA GLN A 36 -0.38 -1.98 15.05
C GLN A 36 -0.78 -1.08 13.89
N LYS A 37 -1.34 0.08 14.22
CA LYS A 37 -1.67 1.15 13.28
C LYS A 37 -0.75 2.33 13.51
N LYS A 38 -0.11 2.81 12.44
CA LYS A 38 0.66 4.06 12.41
C LYS A 38 -0.04 5.04 11.48
N VAL A 39 -0.26 6.27 11.95
CA VAL A 39 -0.75 7.37 11.12
C VAL A 39 0.20 8.55 11.30
N ILE A 40 0.67 9.12 10.20
CA ILE A 40 1.45 10.34 10.15
C ILE A 40 0.73 11.30 9.22
N THR A 41 0.54 12.54 9.66
CA THR A 41 -0.02 13.63 8.84
C THR A 41 0.86 14.87 8.85
N ASP A 42 1.93 14.86 9.66
CA ASP A 42 2.90 15.95 9.71
C ASP A 42 3.86 15.79 8.52
N ILE A 43 3.95 16.84 7.71
CA ILE A 43 4.82 16.87 6.52
C ILE A 43 6.30 16.80 6.90
N GLU A 44 6.68 17.26 8.10
CA GLU A 44 8.06 17.19 8.60
C GLU A 44 8.50 15.74 8.88
N GLU A 45 7.54 14.82 9.02
CA GLU A 45 7.78 13.38 9.15
C GLU A 45 7.66 12.64 7.80
N TYR A 46 7.65 13.37 6.68
CA TYR A 46 7.64 12.78 5.34
C TYR A 46 8.82 11.83 5.13
N GLY A 47 8.50 10.64 4.60
CA GLY A 47 9.48 9.60 4.32
C GLY A 47 8.95 8.20 4.58
N PHE A 48 9.66 7.21 4.03
CA PHE A 48 9.16 5.83 3.91
C PHE A 48 10.09 4.80 4.58
N ASN A 49 10.84 5.22 5.61
CA ASN A 49 11.75 4.33 6.33
C ASN A 49 11.01 3.12 6.92
N GLY A 50 11.40 1.91 6.51
CA GLY A 50 10.76 0.67 6.91
C GLY A 50 9.42 0.41 6.22
N PHE A 51 9.19 1.01 5.05
CA PHE A 51 8.08 0.70 4.17
C PHE A 51 8.19 -0.74 3.65
N LYS A 52 7.07 -1.48 3.73
CA LYS A 52 6.98 -2.91 3.40
C LYS A 52 5.93 -3.21 2.33
N GLY A 53 5.43 -2.20 1.63
CA GLY A 53 4.48 -2.39 0.54
C GLY A 53 5.13 -2.95 -0.72
N TYR A 54 4.31 -3.31 -1.70
CA TYR A 54 4.73 -3.95 -2.96
C TYR A 54 5.23 -2.94 -4.02
N SER A 55 6.04 -1.99 -3.59
CA SER A 55 6.38 -0.79 -4.34
C SER A 55 7.75 -0.25 -3.93
N ASN A 56 8.40 0.50 -4.82
CA ASN A 56 9.55 1.35 -4.50
C ASN A 56 9.17 2.83 -4.29
N LEU A 57 7.88 3.17 -4.38
CA LEU A 57 7.33 4.52 -4.26
C LEU A 57 8.06 5.53 -5.14
N ASP A 58 8.51 5.14 -6.34
CA ASP A 58 9.30 6.03 -7.20
C ASP A 58 8.48 7.17 -7.77
N VAL A 59 7.16 7.03 -7.79
CA VAL A 59 6.26 8.14 -8.10
C VAL A 59 6.42 9.26 -7.07
N PHE A 60 6.63 8.93 -5.80
CA PHE A 60 6.80 9.95 -4.75
C PHE A 60 8.17 10.64 -4.87
N PRO A 61 8.24 11.96 -4.63
CA PRO A 61 9.52 12.67 -4.63
C PRO A 61 10.37 12.26 -3.42
N GLU A 62 11.70 12.24 -3.56
CA GLU A 62 12.59 11.84 -2.45
C GLU A 62 12.55 12.83 -1.28
N SER A 63 12.32 14.10 -1.57
CA SER A 63 12.12 15.17 -0.60
C SER A 63 10.95 16.05 -1.02
N ILE A 64 10.28 16.65 -0.04
CA ILE A 64 9.31 17.70 -0.33
C ILE A 64 10.06 18.90 -0.91
N PRO A 65 9.59 19.52 -2.00
CA PRO A 65 10.22 20.70 -2.57
C PRO A 65 10.25 21.86 -1.55
N ASP A 66 11.39 22.53 -1.44
CA ASP A 66 11.59 23.66 -0.51
C ASP A 66 10.62 24.85 -0.79
N ASP A 67 10.10 24.94 -2.01
CA ASP A 67 9.15 25.94 -2.49
C ASP A 67 7.66 25.54 -2.32
N GLY A 68 7.40 24.32 -1.83
CA GLY A 68 6.06 23.77 -1.61
C GLY A 68 5.31 24.45 -0.47
N THR A 69 4.69 25.59 -0.75
CA THR A 69 3.98 26.41 0.23
C THR A 69 2.65 25.82 0.74
N ASP A 70 2.20 24.69 0.19
CA ASP A 70 0.93 24.03 0.56
C ASP A 70 0.98 22.50 0.39
N ALA A 71 2.02 21.86 0.93
CA ALA A 71 2.12 20.40 0.91
C ALA A 71 1.15 19.77 1.91
N GLN A 72 0.33 18.82 1.45
CA GLN A 72 -0.57 18.03 2.30
C GLN A 72 -0.11 16.57 2.30
N TYR A 73 0.07 15.99 3.49
CA TYR A 73 0.58 14.64 3.63
C TYR A 73 -0.29 13.78 4.54
N TYR A 74 -0.49 12.53 4.12
CA TYR A 74 -1.13 11.50 4.90
C TYR A 74 -0.43 10.17 4.64
N PHE A 75 -0.05 9.50 5.72
CA PHE A 75 0.49 8.16 5.72
C PHE A 75 -0.24 7.33 6.75
N GLU A 76 -0.81 6.21 6.33
CA GLU A 76 -1.37 5.19 7.21
C GLU A 76 -0.75 3.84 6.87
N TYR A 77 -0.27 3.16 7.90
CA TYR A 77 0.16 1.78 7.86
C TYR A 77 -0.61 1.00 8.90
N LYS A 78 -1.09 -0.20 8.53
CA LYS A 78 -1.54 -1.19 9.50
C LYS A 78 -0.86 -2.50 9.20
N ASP A 79 -0.26 -3.08 10.23
CA ASP A 79 0.28 -4.43 10.11
C ASP A 79 -0.87 -5.43 9.95
N GLY A 80 -0.65 -6.42 9.09
CA GLY A 80 -1.64 -7.43 8.73
C GLY A 80 -1.15 -8.82 9.11
N ILE A 81 -2.07 -9.77 9.29
CA ILE A 81 -1.71 -11.19 9.47
C ILE A 81 -1.17 -11.80 8.16
N PHE A 82 -1.64 -11.29 7.03
CA PHE A 82 -1.17 -11.66 5.70
C PHE A 82 -0.30 -10.54 5.16
N ASP A 83 -0.96 -9.47 4.73
CA ASP A 83 -0.29 -8.38 4.03
C ASP A 83 -0.58 -7.04 4.70
N PRO A 84 0.41 -6.12 4.69
CA PRO A 84 0.25 -4.83 5.29
C PRO A 84 -0.75 -3.99 4.50
N TYR A 85 -1.54 -3.20 5.22
CA TYR A 85 -2.39 -2.17 4.64
C TYR A 85 -1.60 -0.87 4.56
N TYR A 86 -1.69 -0.18 3.43
CA TYR A 86 -1.13 1.16 3.26
C TYR A 86 -2.12 2.13 2.60
N GLN A 87 -2.05 3.37 3.06
CA GLN A 87 -2.54 4.53 2.34
C GLN A 87 -1.53 5.66 2.49
N ILE A 88 -0.96 6.11 1.37
CA ILE A 88 -0.03 7.24 1.32
C ILE A 88 -0.59 8.24 0.32
N TYR A 89 -0.67 9.49 0.74
CA TYR A 89 -1.13 10.60 -0.07
C TYR A 89 -0.22 11.78 0.19
N LEU A 90 0.25 12.38 -0.90
CA LEU A 90 0.98 13.64 -0.89
C LEU A 90 0.37 14.53 -1.97
N LYS A 91 0.07 15.78 -1.65
CA LYS A 91 -0.30 16.80 -2.62
C LYS A 91 0.67 17.95 -2.49
N CYS A 92 1.30 18.32 -3.60
CA CYS A 92 2.27 19.40 -3.66
C CYS A 92 1.91 20.35 -4.79
N THR A 93 1.99 21.65 -4.52
CA THR A 93 1.91 22.70 -5.52
C THR A 93 3.30 23.26 -5.76
N TYR A 94 3.64 23.45 -7.02
CA TYR A 94 4.99 23.76 -7.47
C TYR A 94 5.02 25.10 -8.20
N ASP A 95 6.18 25.75 -8.24
CA ASP A 95 6.42 26.74 -9.27
C ASP A 95 6.54 26.09 -10.67
N THR A 96 6.41 26.89 -11.73
CA THR A 96 6.34 26.36 -13.10
C THR A 96 7.60 25.59 -13.52
N PRO A 97 8.84 26.06 -13.24
CA PRO A 97 10.04 25.27 -13.52
C PRO A 97 10.08 23.93 -12.77
N THR A 98 9.79 23.94 -11.46
CA THR A 98 9.85 22.74 -10.62
C THR A 98 8.77 21.74 -11.00
N TYR A 99 7.57 22.21 -11.34
CA TYR A 99 6.50 21.38 -11.91
C TYR A 99 6.97 20.67 -13.19
N SER A 100 7.57 21.41 -14.12
CA SER A 100 8.04 20.83 -15.39
C SER A 100 9.14 19.78 -15.18
N ASP A 101 10.06 20.03 -14.25
CA ASP A 101 11.13 19.09 -13.95
C ASP A 101 10.62 17.84 -13.22
N GLU A 102 9.62 18.00 -12.35
CA GLU A 102 8.98 16.88 -11.67
C GLU A 102 8.18 15.99 -12.64
N VAL A 103 7.44 16.59 -13.58
CA VAL A 103 6.78 15.87 -14.68
C VAL A 103 7.80 15.10 -15.54
N LYS A 104 8.97 15.68 -15.82
CA LYS A 104 10.06 14.97 -16.54
C LYS A 104 10.60 13.82 -15.72
N ARG A 105 10.84 14.02 -14.41
CA ARG A 105 11.30 12.96 -13.49
C ARG A 105 10.33 11.78 -13.53
N LEU A 106 9.04 12.05 -13.34
CA LEU A 106 7.98 11.04 -13.40
C LEU A 106 8.04 10.26 -14.72
N ALA A 107 8.12 10.96 -15.87
CA ALA A 107 8.18 10.33 -17.19
C ALA A 107 9.40 9.41 -17.42
N GLN A 108 10.46 9.54 -16.62
CA GLN A 108 11.67 8.70 -16.72
C GLN A 108 11.63 7.47 -15.80
N ILE A 109 10.62 7.32 -14.95
CA ILE A 109 10.50 6.18 -14.03
C ILE A 109 10.41 4.87 -14.81
N LYS A 110 11.27 3.92 -14.44
CA LYS A 110 11.35 2.59 -15.01
C LYS A 110 12.04 1.63 -14.06
N GLU A 111 11.77 0.35 -14.27
CA GLU A 111 12.47 -0.75 -13.62
C GLU A 111 13.09 -1.65 -14.69
N ASP A 112 14.25 -2.22 -14.36
CA ASP A 112 15.04 -3.06 -15.27
C ASP A 112 15.37 -4.40 -14.61
N TYR A 113 14.98 -5.51 -15.25
CA TYR A 113 15.30 -6.85 -14.78
C TYR A 113 15.62 -7.78 -15.95
N GLN A 114 16.78 -8.44 -15.90
CA GLN A 114 17.26 -9.40 -16.91
C GLN A 114 17.10 -8.93 -18.37
N GLY A 115 17.36 -7.65 -18.64
CA GLY A 115 17.25 -7.07 -19.99
C GLY A 115 15.83 -6.71 -20.42
N THR A 116 14.84 -6.88 -19.55
CA THR A 116 13.47 -6.36 -19.72
C THR A 116 13.33 -5.04 -18.96
N THR A 117 12.74 -4.04 -19.60
CA THR A 117 12.45 -2.74 -18.99
C THR A 117 10.95 -2.54 -18.88
N GLN A 118 10.45 -2.24 -17.69
CA GLN A 118 9.08 -1.78 -17.47
C GLN A 118 9.10 -0.29 -17.19
N LYS A 119 8.37 0.49 -17.98
CA LYS A 119 8.30 1.95 -17.83
C LYS A 119 6.97 2.33 -17.20
N ILE A 120 6.98 3.42 -16.45
CA ILE A 120 5.75 4.07 -15.99
C ILE A 120 4.81 4.34 -17.17
N ARG A 121 3.50 4.25 -16.94
CA ARG A 121 2.50 4.50 -17.98
C ARG A 121 1.86 5.87 -17.78
N TYR A 122 1.72 6.62 -18.87
CA TYR A 122 0.91 7.84 -18.88
C TYR A 122 -0.54 7.47 -19.25
N ASN A 123 -1.49 7.89 -18.42
CA ASN A 123 -2.90 7.53 -18.54
C ASN A 123 -3.75 8.81 -18.48
N THR A 124 -4.70 8.94 -19.41
CA THR A 124 -5.61 10.10 -19.49
C THR A 124 -7.09 9.70 -19.48
N GLU A 125 -7.39 8.42 -19.29
CA GLU A 125 -8.74 7.87 -19.47
C GLU A 125 -9.33 7.32 -18.17
N ASP A 126 -8.49 6.79 -17.29
CA ASP A 126 -8.94 6.09 -16.09
C ASP A 126 -9.08 6.99 -14.86
N PHE A 127 -8.71 8.26 -14.96
CA PHE A 127 -8.64 9.23 -13.87
C PHE A 127 -9.25 10.57 -14.27
N GLU A 128 -9.61 11.40 -13.28
CA GLU A 128 -10.07 12.78 -13.51
C GLU A 128 -8.98 13.68 -14.11
N TYR A 129 -7.72 13.40 -13.79
CA TYR A 129 -6.54 14.11 -14.26
C TYR A 129 -5.62 13.16 -15.04
N PRO A 130 -4.81 13.67 -15.99
CA PRO A 130 -3.71 12.88 -16.53
C PRO A 130 -2.81 12.34 -15.43
N ALA A 131 -2.35 11.10 -15.57
CA ALA A 131 -1.65 10.40 -14.51
C ALA A 131 -0.41 9.67 -15.02
N TYR A 132 0.67 9.69 -14.24
CA TYR A 132 1.76 8.74 -14.37
C TYR A 132 1.54 7.60 -13.38
N VAL A 133 1.48 6.36 -13.88
CA VAL A 133 1.03 5.18 -13.13
C VAL A 133 2.11 4.11 -13.15
N SER A 134 2.64 3.77 -11.97
CA SER A 134 3.62 2.67 -11.77
C SER A 134 2.94 1.37 -11.33
N ILE A 135 1.81 1.45 -10.62
CA ILE A 135 0.99 0.29 -10.25
C ILE A 135 -0.49 0.60 -10.46
N TYR A 136 -1.19 -0.33 -11.08
CA TYR A 136 -2.63 -0.24 -11.32
C TYR A 136 -3.31 -1.56 -10.99
N GLY A 137 -3.95 -1.66 -9.82
CA GLY A 137 -4.82 -2.77 -9.41
C GLY A 137 -4.14 -4.12 -9.19
N ASP A 138 -2.84 -4.25 -9.43
CA ASP A 138 -2.10 -5.49 -9.23
C ASP A 138 -1.90 -5.77 -7.72
N ASP A 139 -2.32 -6.96 -7.29
CA ASP A 139 -2.37 -7.39 -5.88
C ASP A 139 -3.02 -6.38 -4.91
N GLY A 140 -4.10 -5.72 -5.37
CA GLY A 140 -4.80 -4.71 -4.59
C GLY A 140 -3.99 -3.43 -4.34
N CYS A 141 -2.93 -3.20 -5.12
CA CYS A 141 -2.07 -2.04 -5.05
C CYS A 141 -2.36 -1.03 -6.16
N TYR A 142 -2.18 0.25 -5.84
CA TYR A 142 -2.18 1.33 -6.81
C TYR A 142 -1.08 2.32 -6.45
N GLU A 143 -0.38 2.84 -7.45
CA GLU A 143 0.64 3.87 -7.30
C GLU A 143 0.65 4.77 -8.53
N TYR A 144 0.38 6.06 -8.31
CA TYR A 144 0.27 7.03 -9.40
C TYR A 144 0.41 8.47 -8.92
N ALA A 145 0.78 9.35 -9.86
CA ALA A 145 0.80 10.79 -9.70
C ALA A 145 -0.19 11.42 -10.68
N LEU A 146 -1.18 12.13 -10.14
CA LEU A 146 -2.15 12.92 -10.91
C LEU A 146 -1.60 14.31 -11.18
N LEU A 147 -1.78 14.79 -12.41
CA LEU A 147 -1.27 16.06 -12.90
C LEU A 147 -2.40 17.07 -13.02
N ASP A 148 -2.55 17.94 -12.02
CA ASP A 148 -3.41 19.12 -12.11
C ASP A 148 -2.60 20.28 -12.71
N GLU A 149 -2.45 20.24 -14.03
CA GLU A 149 -1.67 21.22 -14.81
C GLU A 149 -2.17 22.65 -14.63
N GLY A 150 -3.48 22.83 -14.40
CA GLY A 150 -4.10 24.14 -14.23
C GLY A 150 -3.63 24.85 -12.96
N ASN A 151 -3.38 24.08 -11.90
CA ASN A 151 -2.93 24.58 -10.60
C ASN A 151 -1.44 24.32 -10.32
N GLN A 152 -0.72 23.67 -11.25
CA GLN A 152 0.67 23.24 -11.05
C GLN A 152 0.80 22.35 -9.80
N THR A 153 -0.19 21.49 -9.61
CA THR A 153 -0.28 20.61 -8.45
C THR A 153 -0.13 19.17 -8.90
N ILE A 154 0.65 18.39 -8.15
CA ILE A 154 0.78 16.94 -8.35
C ILE A 154 0.26 16.23 -7.10
N ILE A 155 -0.62 15.26 -7.32
CA ILE A 155 -1.20 14.42 -6.27
C ILE A 155 -0.63 13.01 -6.40
N TYR A 156 0.21 12.63 -5.44
CA TYR A 156 0.88 11.34 -5.36
C TYR A 156 0.08 10.41 -4.45
N ILE A 157 -0.26 9.24 -4.95
CA ILE A 157 -1.06 8.25 -4.22
C ILE A 157 -0.38 6.90 -4.27
N PHE A 158 -0.30 6.25 -3.10
CA PHE A 158 -0.08 4.82 -2.98
C PHE A 158 -1.16 4.22 -2.09
N THR A 159 -1.78 3.14 -2.54
CA THR A 159 -2.71 2.36 -1.71
C THR A 159 -2.41 0.90 -1.86
N GLN A 160 -2.48 0.15 -0.77
CA GLN A 160 -2.38 -1.31 -0.77
C GLN A 160 -3.45 -1.86 0.17
N TRP A 161 -4.32 -2.71 -0.39
CA TRP A 161 -5.49 -3.28 0.29
C TRP A 161 -6.46 -2.24 0.86
N ALA A 162 -6.40 -1.00 0.37
CA ALA A 162 -7.31 0.08 0.77
C ALA A 162 -8.65 -0.04 0.05
N LYS A 163 -9.75 0.21 0.78
CA LYS A 163 -11.11 0.21 0.24
C LYS A 163 -11.60 1.64 0.11
N ALA A 164 -12.40 1.93 -0.92
CA ALA A 164 -12.92 3.27 -1.22
C ALA A 164 -13.52 3.97 0.02
N ASP A 165 -14.36 3.27 0.79
CA ASP A 165 -15.02 3.82 1.98
C ASP A 165 -14.06 4.23 3.13
N ASN A 166 -12.80 3.78 3.08
CA ASN A 166 -11.80 4.04 4.12
C ASN A 166 -10.75 5.07 3.70
N ILE A 167 -10.80 5.57 2.47
CA ILE A 167 -9.83 6.50 1.92
C ILE A 167 -9.85 7.84 2.69
N LYS A 168 -8.67 8.43 2.94
CA LYS A 168 -8.50 9.71 3.66
C LYS A 168 -8.17 10.91 2.78
N PHE A 169 -8.19 10.73 1.46
CA PHE A 169 -8.10 11.78 0.46
C PHE A 169 -9.38 11.83 -0.39
N GLU A 170 -9.47 12.77 -1.33
CA GLU A 170 -10.67 12.95 -2.15
C GLU A 170 -10.92 11.73 -3.05
N ASN A 171 -12.14 11.19 -3.04
CA ASN A 171 -12.49 10.02 -3.86
C ASN A 171 -12.34 10.27 -5.36
N ALA A 172 -12.43 11.53 -5.80
CA ALA A 172 -12.25 11.91 -7.20
C ALA A 172 -10.83 11.63 -7.72
N TYR A 173 -9.86 11.48 -6.81
CA TYR A 173 -8.49 11.10 -7.15
C TYR A 173 -8.31 9.59 -7.37
N LEU A 174 -9.33 8.77 -7.08
CA LEU A 174 -9.28 7.33 -7.34
C LEU A 174 -9.51 7.03 -8.83
N PRO A 175 -8.95 5.94 -9.37
CA PRO A 175 -9.28 5.50 -10.71
C PRO A 175 -10.77 5.10 -10.83
N ASN A 176 -11.33 5.26 -12.02
CA ASN A 176 -12.75 4.99 -12.32
C ASN A 176 -13.21 3.57 -11.95
N ASN A 177 -12.30 2.60 -11.96
CA ASN A 177 -12.53 1.18 -11.64
C ASN A 177 -11.83 0.75 -10.33
N PHE A 178 -11.54 1.68 -9.41
CA PHE A 178 -10.81 1.39 -8.18
C PHE A 178 -11.35 0.15 -7.44
N MET A 179 -10.46 -0.79 -7.15
CA MET A 179 -10.74 -2.09 -6.50
C MET A 179 -11.67 -3.04 -7.28
N LEU A 180 -11.97 -2.75 -8.54
CA LEU A 180 -12.58 -3.72 -9.44
C LEU A 180 -11.47 -4.56 -10.10
N GLU A 181 -11.77 -5.83 -10.38
CA GLU A 181 -10.85 -6.66 -11.17
C GLU A 181 -10.62 -6.01 -12.54
N SER A 182 -9.36 -5.80 -12.90
CA SER A 182 -8.95 -5.19 -14.16
C SER A 182 -8.08 -6.17 -14.93
N GLU A 183 -8.47 -6.48 -16.16
CA GLU A 183 -7.63 -7.23 -17.11
C GLU A 183 -6.35 -6.46 -17.46
N HIS A 184 -6.32 -5.16 -17.17
CA HIS A 184 -5.19 -4.27 -17.44
C HIS A 184 -4.32 -4.05 -16.20
N ALA A 185 -4.53 -4.82 -15.13
CA ALA A 185 -3.72 -4.69 -13.93
C ALA A 185 -2.22 -4.89 -14.22
N PHE A 186 -1.38 -4.03 -13.65
CA PHE A 186 0.07 -4.11 -13.83
C PHE A 186 0.82 -3.47 -12.67
N SER A 187 2.08 -3.85 -12.52
CA SER A 187 3.07 -3.22 -11.65
C SER A 187 4.40 -3.16 -12.39
N ILE A 188 5.05 -2.00 -12.45
CA ILE A 188 6.42 -1.91 -13.00
C ILE A 188 7.45 -2.60 -12.10
N TYR A 189 7.09 -2.87 -10.83
CA TYR A 189 7.92 -3.52 -9.83
C TYR A 189 7.86 -5.04 -9.85
N MET A 190 7.09 -5.63 -10.77
CA MET A 190 6.99 -7.08 -10.89
C MET A 190 7.20 -7.54 -12.32
N PHE A 191 8.10 -8.50 -12.51
CA PHE A 191 8.47 -9.07 -13.79
C PHE A 191 7.97 -10.52 -13.89
N ASP A 192 7.28 -10.85 -14.98
CA ASP A 192 6.91 -12.23 -15.29
C ASP A 192 8.14 -13.02 -15.74
N LEU A 193 8.34 -14.21 -15.17
CA LEU A 193 9.47 -15.10 -15.48
C LEU A 193 9.14 -16.13 -16.58
N GLY A 194 7.88 -16.19 -17.04
CA GLY A 194 7.41 -17.08 -18.10
C GLY A 194 7.11 -18.52 -17.68
N ASP A 195 7.46 -18.91 -16.46
CA ASP A 195 7.16 -20.22 -15.86
C ASP A 195 5.96 -20.17 -14.89
N GLY A 196 5.23 -19.05 -14.86
CA GLY A 196 4.20 -18.74 -13.88
C GLY A 196 4.75 -18.12 -12.60
N GLY A 197 6.08 -17.99 -12.46
CA GLY A 197 6.73 -17.22 -11.42
C GLY A 197 6.75 -15.72 -11.73
N ARG A 198 6.88 -14.92 -10.67
CA ARG A 198 7.09 -13.47 -10.75
C ARG A 198 8.32 -13.10 -9.94
N TYR A 199 9.13 -12.19 -10.46
CA TYR A 199 10.18 -11.52 -9.71
C TYR A 199 9.67 -10.15 -9.24
N VAL A 200 9.74 -9.90 -7.94
CA VAL A 200 9.41 -8.61 -7.34
C VAL A 200 10.73 -7.85 -7.16
N VAL A 201 10.80 -6.62 -7.66
CA VAL A 201 11.96 -5.75 -7.47
C VAL A 201 12.18 -5.54 -5.98
N ASP A 202 13.44 -5.61 -5.55
CA ASP A 202 13.80 -5.44 -4.15
C ASP A 202 13.35 -4.06 -3.65
N ASN A 203 12.53 -4.07 -2.58
CA ASN A 203 12.03 -2.84 -1.99
C ASN A 203 13.19 -2.04 -1.37
N LYS A 204 13.46 -0.84 -1.93
CA LYS A 204 14.59 0.02 -1.53
C LYS A 204 14.52 0.52 -0.08
N TYR A 205 13.37 0.39 0.58
CA TYR A 205 13.16 0.76 1.98
C TYR A 205 13.27 -0.42 2.97
N ASN A 206 13.45 -1.65 2.46
CA ASN A 206 13.59 -2.88 3.24
C ASN A 206 15.05 -3.37 3.37
N SER A 207 16.02 -2.75 2.70
CA SER A 207 17.43 -3.13 2.82
C SER A 207 18.01 -2.71 4.19
N LYS A 208 18.18 -3.69 5.09
CA LYS A 208 19.06 -3.64 6.26
C LYS A 208 20.16 -4.68 6.12
#